data_AF-A0AAD4ES65-F1
#
_entry.id   AF-A0AAD4ES65-F1
#
_cell.length_a   1.000
_cell.length_b   1.000
_cell.length_c   1.000
_cell.angle_alpha   90.00
_cell.angle_beta   90.00
_cell.angle_gamma   90.00
#
_symmetry.space_group_name_H-M   'P 1'
#
loop_
_entity.id
_entity.type
_entity.pdbx_description
1 polymer ?
#
loop_
_entity_poly.entity_id
_entity_poly.type
_entity_poly.pdbx_seq_one_letter_code
_entity_poly.pdbx_strand_id
1 'polypeptide(L)'
;MSALQRKILQRNAADAADAEARRKREEEEKAGRSPWSAGAWKKAMEDIQNGTWKAQPPLRHPILLTPDGPISSASKLQKLAETESLPEVTVTSQVDLDGREIGKVAICDVSTDEWTRMEEKADVSPGIVEGIRVMFKGKRRFAGVVKALKEGVTLGAGDEDEEGSVPGRKAGNTVTGPGKHPDPHDVFKPYVFTFKVETEI
;
A
#
# COMPACT_ATOMS: atom_id res chain seq x y z
N MET A 1 -42.48 -14.99 -50.20
CA MET A 1 -41.94 -14.20 -49.07
C MET A 1 -42.23 -12.72 -49.33
N SER A 2 -43.00 -12.06 -48.48
CA SER A 2 -43.45 -10.68 -48.73
C SER A 2 -42.31 -9.66 -48.56
N ALA A 3 -42.45 -8.47 -49.15
CA ALA A 3 -41.48 -7.38 -48.96
C ALA A 3 -41.34 -6.98 -47.49
N LEU A 4 -42.44 -7.05 -46.73
CA LEU A 4 -42.46 -6.79 -45.29
C LEU A 4 -41.61 -7.82 -44.52
N GLN A 5 -41.77 -9.11 -44.84
CA GLN A 5 -41.02 -10.20 -44.20
C GLN A 5 -39.51 -10.08 -44.45
N ARG A 6 -39.10 -9.72 -45.67
CA ARG A 6 -37.69 -9.48 -46.00
C ARG A 6 -37.09 -8.31 -45.21
N LYS A 7 -37.86 -7.22 -45.04
CA LYS A 7 -37.42 -6.04 -44.29
C LYS A 7 -37.27 -6.32 -42.79
N ILE A 8 -38.16 -7.14 -42.21
CA ILE A 8 -38.05 -7.58 -40.81
C ILE A 8 -36.82 -8.47 -40.62
N LEU A 9 -36.59 -9.44 -41.51
CA LEU A 9 -35.41 -10.31 -41.45
C LEU A 9 -34.10 -9.53 -41.57
N GLN A 10 -34.03 -8.54 -42.45
CA GLN A 10 -32.85 -7.69 -42.60
C GLN A 10 -32.58 -6.84 -41.35
N ARG A 11 -33.62 -6.31 -40.71
CA ARG A 11 -33.49 -5.54 -39.48
C ARG A 11 -32.98 -6.40 -38.32
N ASN A 12 -33.58 -7.58 -38.14
CA ASN A 12 -33.16 -8.52 -37.11
C ASN A 12 -31.69 -8.97 -37.29
N ALA A 13 -31.26 -9.18 -38.54
CA ALA A 13 -29.87 -9.53 -38.83
C ALA A 13 -28.89 -8.38 -38.52
N ALA A 14 -29.28 -7.14 -38.81
CA ALA A 14 -28.47 -5.96 -38.47
C ALA A 14 -28.37 -5.75 -36.95
N ASP A 15 -29.49 -5.89 -36.23
CA ASP A 15 -29.53 -5.75 -34.77
C ASP A 15 -28.71 -6.85 -34.09
N ALA A 16 -28.72 -8.08 -34.61
CA ALA A 16 -27.89 -9.18 -34.11
C ALA A 16 -26.38 -8.94 -34.33
N ALA A 17 -26.00 -8.42 -35.50
CA ALA A 17 -24.60 -8.11 -35.81
C ALA A 17 -24.06 -6.96 -34.93
N ASP A 18 -24.87 -5.94 -34.65
CA ASP A 18 -24.49 -4.84 -33.75
C ASP A 18 -24.33 -5.33 -32.31
N ALA A 19 -25.23 -6.19 -31.84
CA ALA A 19 -25.13 -6.81 -30.52
C ALA A 19 -23.86 -7.66 -30.37
N GLU A 20 -23.49 -8.42 -31.40
CA GLU A 20 -22.26 -9.22 -31.41
C GLU A 20 -21.00 -8.33 -31.42
N ALA A 21 -21.00 -7.27 -32.23
CA ALA A 21 -19.89 -6.31 -32.28
C ALA A 21 -19.70 -5.58 -30.94
N ARG A 22 -20.80 -5.18 -30.29
CA ARG A 22 -20.75 -4.54 -28.96
C ARG A 22 -20.22 -5.49 -27.89
N ARG A 23 -20.67 -6.75 -27.89
CA ARG A 23 -20.18 -7.77 -26.95
C ARG A 23 -18.68 -8.01 -27.13
N LYS A 24 -18.20 -8.09 -28.37
CA LYS A 24 -16.77 -8.27 -28.67
C LYS A 24 -15.95 -7.07 -28.20
N ARG A 25 -16.43 -5.83 -28.41
CA ARG A 25 -15.76 -4.61 -27.93
C ARG A 25 -15.69 -4.54 -26.40
N GLU A 26 -16.78 -4.91 -25.70
CA GLU A 26 -16.79 -4.97 -24.24
C GLU A 26 -15.86 -6.06 -23.70
N GLU A 27 -15.74 -7.20 -24.39
CA GLU A 27 -14.81 -8.27 -24.03
C GLU A 27 -13.35 -7.85 -24.25
N GLU A 28 -13.04 -7.17 -25.35
CA GLU A 28 -11.71 -6.60 -25.61
C GLU A 28 -11.35 -5.50 -24.58
N GLU A 29 -12.32 -4.65 -24.21
CA GLU A 29 -12.12 -3.61 -23.19
C GLU A 29 -11.91 -4.23 -21.79
N LYS A 30 -12.65 -5.30 -21.45
CA LYS A 30 -12.45 -6.06 -20.20
C LYS A 30 -11.12 -6.82 -20.20
N ALA A 31 -10.72 -7.38 -21.33
CA ALA A 31 -9.43 -8.06 -21.49
C ALA A 31 -8.25 -7.09 -21.32
N GLY A 32 -8.42 -5.82 -21.69
CA GLY A 32 -7.43 -4.77 -21.42
C GLY A 32 -7.36 -4.30 -19.96
N ARG A 33 -8.40 -4.56 -19.14
CA ARG A 33 -8.47 -4.12 -17.73
C ARG A 33 -8.00 -5.17 -16.72
N SER A 34 -8.01 -6.45 -17.07
CA SER A 34 -7.49 -7.50 -16.20
C SER A 34 -6.00 -7.71 -16.44
N PRO A 35 -5.13 -7.63 -15.41
CA PRO A 35 -3.72 -8.00 -15.56
C PRO A 35 -3.53 -9.50 -15.84
N TRP A 36 -4.61 -10.29 -15.83
CA TRP A 36 -4.62 -11.73 -16.05
C TRP A 36 -5.44 -12.07 -17.29
N SER A 37 -4.82 -12.80 -18.22
CA SER A 37 -5.58 -13.45 -19.29
C SER A 37 -6.47 -14.56 -18.72
N ALA A 38 -7.57 -14.87 -19.41
CA ALA A 38 -8.48 -15.95 -19.00
C ALA A 38 -7.74 -17.30 -18.81
N GLY A 39 -6.74 -17.59 -19.65
CA GLY A 39 -5.88 -18.76 -19.52
C GLY A 39 -4.97 -18.72 -18.29
N ALA A 40 -4.41 -17.56 -17.96
CA ALA A 40 -3.59 -17.40 -16.75
C ALA A 40 -4.42 -17.56 -15.48
N TRP A 41 -5.65 -17.04 -15.45
CA TRP A 41 -6.57 -17.22 -14.34
C TRP A 41 -7.00 -18.67 -14.16
N LYS A 42 -7.36 -19.35 -15.26
CA LYS A 42 -7.76 -20.76 -15.21
C LYS A 42 -6.62 -21.64 -14.68
N LYS A 43 -5.39 -21.43 -15.17
CA LYS A 43 -4.21 -22.15 -14.68
C LYS A 43 -3.94 -21.88 -13.21
N ALA A 44 -4.08 -20.63 -12.76
CA ALA A 44 -3.94 -20.29 -11.35
C ALA A 44 -4.98 -20.99 -10.47
N MET A 45 -6.24 -21.06 -10.92
CA MET A 45 -7.29 -21.77 -10.20
C MET A 45 -7.03 -23.29 -10.14
N GLU A 46 -6.53 -23.89 -11.24
CA GLU A 46 -6.10 -25.29 -11.26
C GLU A 46 -4.95 -25.54 -10.28
N ASP A 47 -3.94 -24.66 -10.25
CA ASP A 47 -2.83 -24.76 -9.31
C ASP A 47 -3.29 -24.62 -7.84
N ILE A 48 -4.25 -23.74 -7.56
CA ILE A 48 -4.85 -23.57 -6.22
C ILE A 48 -5.60 -24.85 -5.82
N GLN A 49 -6.41 -25.41 -6.72
CA GLN A 49 -7.16 -26.65 -6.46
C GLN A 49 -6.23 -27.85 -6.25
N ASN A 50 -5.13 -27.92 -6.99
CA ASN A 50 -4.14 -29.00 -6.89
C ASN A 50 -3.16 -28.81 -5.72
N GLY A 51 -3.25 -27.71 -4.96
CA GLY A 51 -2.30 -27.35 -3.91
C GLY A 51 -0.88 -27.08 -4.43
N THR A 52 -0.70 -26.95 -5.74
CA THR A 52 0.56 -26.65 -6.41
C THR A 52 0.80 -25.15 -6.58
N TRP A 53 -0.18 -24.33 -6.17
CA TRP A 53 -0.03 -22.87 -6.15
C TRP A 53 1.15 -22.52 -5.26
N LYS A 54 2.26 -22.12 -5.91
CA LYS A 54 3.39 -21.52 -5.21
C LYS A 54 2.85 -20.29 -4.51
N ALA A 55 2.72 -20.38 -3.19
CA ALA A 55 2.35 -19.25 -2.36
C ALA A 55 3.18 -18.07 -2.83
N GLN A 56 2.51 -17.02 -3.32
CA GLN A 56 3.24 -15.82 -3.67
C GLN A 56 4.01 -15.40 -2.42
N PRO A 57 5.27 -14.92 -2.59
CA PRO A 57 6.01 -14.39 -1.47
C PRO A 57 5.09 -13.44 -0.70
N PRO A 58 4.99 -13.57 0.63
CA PRO A 58 4.11 -12.73 1.42
C PRO A 58 4.31 -11.26 1.04
N LEU A 59 3.21 -10.52 0.92
CA LEU A 59 3.28 -9.11 0.59
C LEU A 59 4.12 -8.42 1.68
N ARG A 60 5.19 -7.72 1.26
CA ARG A 60 6.06 -6.96 2.14
C ARG A 60 5.91 -5.47 1.85
N HIS A 61 5.87 -4.69 2.92
CA HIS A 61 5.73 -3.23 2.88
C HIS A 61 7.04 -2.60 3.30
N PRO A 62 7.61 -1.68 2.51
CA PRO A 62 8.78 -0.93 2.93
C PRO A 62 8.37 0.13 3.97
N ILE A 63 9.05 0.14 5.12
CA ILE A 63 8.95 1.18 6.15
C ILE A 63 10.22 2.01 6.13
N LEU A 64 10.07 3.33 6.10
CA LEU A 64 11.17 4.27 6.18
C LEU A 64 11.70 4.35 7.62
N LEU A 65 13.00 4.15 7.79
CA LEU A 65 13.69 4.49 9.03
C LEU A 65 14.13 5.95 8.95
N THR A 66 13.66 6.76 9.90
CA THR A 66 13.94 8.19 9.92
C THR A 66 14.84 8.49 11.12
N PRO A 67 16.07 9.02 10.92
CA PRO A 67 17.02 9.25 12.01
C PRO A 67 16.44 10.11 13.14
N ASP A 68 15.70 11.15 12.77
CA ASP A 68 15.06 12.10 13.71
C ASP A 68 13.61 11.70 14.09
N GLY A 69 13.13 10.55 13.61
CA GLY A 69 11.76 10.12 13.82
C GLY A 69 11.58 9.11 14.95
N PRO A 70 10.32 8.73 15.25
CA PRO A 70 10.00 7.76 16.30
C PRO A 70 10.67 6.41 16.09
N ILE A 71 10.90 6.04 14.83
CA ILE A 71 11.56 4.80 14.42
C ILE A 71 12.82 5.14 13.64
N SER A 72 13.92 5.26 14.38
CA SER A 72 15.25 5.56 13.86
C SER A 72 16.09 4.32 13.54
N SER A 73 15.68 3.13 14.03
CA SER A 73 16.44 1.89 13.90
C SER A 73 15.55 0.66 13.73
N ALA A 74 16.13 -0.43 13.21
CA ALA A 74 15.45 -1.73 13.12
C ALA A 74 15.04 -2.30 14.48
N SER A 75 15.81 -2.04 15.54
CA SER A 75 15.50 -2.48 16.91
C SER A 75 14.22 -1.81 17.44
N LYS A 76 14.06 -0.51 17.20
CA LYS A 76 12.82 0.21 17.51
C LYS A 76 11.63 -0.28 16.67
N LEU A 77 11.86 -0.52 15.38
CA LEU A 77 10.83 -1.09 14.49
C LEU A 77 10.39 -2.47 14.96
N GLN A 78 11.33 -3.35 15.33
CA GLN A 78 11.05 -4.69 15.86
C GLN A 78 10.14 -4.63 17.08
N LYS A 79 10.45 -3.75 18.04
CA LYS A 79 9.64 -3.56 19.24
C LYS A 79 8.23 -3.05 18.90
N LEU A 80 8.12 -2.15 17.94
CA LEU A 80 6.84 -1.59 17.52
C LEU A 80 5.98 -2.65 16.80
N ALA A 81 6.55 -3.34 15.83
CA ALA A 81 5.89 -4.36 15.01
C ALA A 81 5.77 -5.75 15.68
N GLU A 82 6.41 -5.93 16.84
CA GLU A 82 6.53 -7.21 17.54
C GLU A 82 7.08 -8.32 16.64
N THR A 83 8.16 -8.01 15.91
CA THR A 83 8.80 -8.99 15.04
C THR A 83 9.63 -9.97 15.88
N GLU A 84 9.56 -11.25 15.52
CA GLU A 84 10.33 -12.31 16.23
C GLU A 84 11.85 -12.11 16.07
N SER A 85 12.28 -11.57 14.93
CA SER A 85 13.68 -11.29 14.61
C SER A 85 13.87 -9.84 14.21
N LEU A 86 15.11 -9.37 14.30
CA LEU A 86 15.49 -8.02 13.89
C LEU A 86 15.28 -7.88 12.37
N PRO A 87 14.44 -6.94 11.90
CA PRO A 87 14.16 -6.79 10.48
C PRO A 87 15.41 -6.32 9.73
N GLU A 88 15.57 -6.81 8.50
CA GLU A 88 16.71 -6.46 7.66
C GLU A 88 16.62 -4.98 7.25
N VAL A 89 17.71 -4.24 7.45
CA VAL A 89 17.82 -2.86 6.99
C VAL A 89 18.45 -2.85 5.60
N THR A 90 17.74 -2.30 4.64
CA THR A 90 18.24 -2.08 3.28
C THR A 90 18.35 -0.58 3.01
N VAL A 91 19.52 -0.13 2.57
CA VAL A 91 19.68 1.22 2.02
C VAL A 91 19.28 1.21 0.56
N THR A 92 18.35 2.07 0.17
CA THR A 92 17.82 2.15 -1.19
C THR A 92 17.68 3.60 -1.66
N SER A 93 17.45 3.76 -2.97
CA SER A 93 17.20 5.05 -3.59
C SER A 93 15.75 5.49 -3.35
N GLN A 94 15.58 6.69 -2.81
CA GLN A 94 14.34 7.44 -2.87
C GLN A 94 14.21 8.03 -4.27
N VAL A 95 13.01 7.96 -4.84
CA VAL A 95 12.75 8.38 -6.22
C VAL A 95 11.60 9.37 -6.31
N ASP A 96 11.63 10.24 -7.30
CA ASP A 96 10.54 11.18 -7.61
C ASP A 96 9.40 10.53 -8.41
N LEU A 97 8.47 11.35 -8.91
CA LEU A 97 7.36 10.90 -9.76
C LEU A 97 7.83 10.27 -11.07
N ASP A 98 8.90 10.81 -11.65
CA ASP A 98 9.51 10.35 -12.91
C ASP A 98 10.39 9.11 -12.70
N GLY A 99 10.68 8.74 -11.44
CA GLY A 99 11.55 7.63 -11.08
C GLY A 99 13.03 8.00 -11.03
N ARG A 100 13.37 9.29 -11.02
CA ARG A 100 14.74 9.77 -10.83
C ARG A 100 15.11 9.69 -9.37
N GLU A 101 16.33 9.26 -9.09
CA GLU A 101 16.85 9.21 -7.72
C GLU A 101 17.02 10.63 -7.16
N ILE A 102 16.43 10.86 -5.99
CA ILE A 102 16.51 12.14 -5.26
C ILE A 102 17.33 12.03 -3.97
N GLY A 103 17.63 10.81 -3.52
CA GLY A 103 18.43 10.57 -2.32
C GLY A 103 18.51 9.09 -1.96
N LYS A 104 19.26 8.80 -0.89
CA LYS A 104 19.33 7.46 -0.29
C LYS A 104 18.62 7.44 1.06
N VAL A 105 17.89 6.36 1.31
CA VAL A 105 17.14 6.15 2.53
C VAL A 105 17.30 4.73 3.03
N ALA A 106 17.25 4.55 4.35
CA ALA A 106 17.19 3.24 4.97
C ALA A 106 15.74 2.80 5.11
N ILE A 107 15.44 1.58 4.68
CA ILE A 107 14.13 0.96 4.82
C ILE A 107 14.25 -0.40 5.48
N CYS A 108 13.18 -0.83 6.14
CA CYS A 108 12.96 -2.22 6.53
C CYS A 108 11.75 -2.77 5.79
N ASP A 109 11.73 -4.08 5.54
CA ASP A 109 10.54 -4.74 5.03
C ASP A 109 9.72 -5.39 6.13
N VAL A 110 8.43 -5.10 6.16
CA VAL A 110 7.50 -5.65 7.14
C VAL A 110 6.38 -6.41 6.45
N SER A 111 5.85 -7.44 7.09
CA SER A 111 4.65 -8.15 6.64
C SER A 111 3.39 -7.30 6.85
N THR A 112 2.27 -7.73 6.26
CA THR A 112 0.97 -7.08 6.49
C THR A 112 0.54 -7.14 7.96
N ASP A 113 0.82 -8.25 8.65
CA ASP A 113 0.44 -8.42 10.06
C ASP A 113 1.28 -7.48 10.95
N GLU A 114 2.58 -7.41 10.68
CA GLU A 114 3.51 -6.47 11.34
C GLU A 114 3.09 -5.02 11.12
N TRP A 115 2.74 -4.66 9.88
CA TRP A 115 2.19 -3.33 9.56
C TRP A 115 0.94 -3.01 10.38
N THR A 116 0.02 -3.96 10.48
CA THR A 116 -1.24 -3.79 11.22
C THR A 116 -0.97 -3.54 12.71
N ARG A 117 -0.06 -4.30 13.33
CA ARG A 117 0.36 -4.07 14.72
C ARG A 117 1.02 -2.72 14.92
N MET A 118 1.79 -2.23 13.93
CA MET A 118 2.35 -0.89 13.99
C MET A 118 1.26 0.18 13.95
N GLU A 119 0.25 0.06 13.08
CA GLU A 119 -0.90 0.97 13.01
C GLU A 119 -1.70 1.01 14.31
N GLU A 120 -1.75 -0.09 15.06
CA GLU A 120 -2.40 -0.12 16.37
C GLU A 120 -1.65 0.74 17.40
N LYS A 121 -0.32 0.83 17.32
CA LYS A 121 0.56 1.48 18.32
C LYS A 121 1.12 2.83 17.90
N ALA A 122 1.06 3.16 16.63
CA ALA A 122 1.65 4.37 16.08
C ALA A 122 0.77 4.95 14.96
N ASP A 123 0.96 6.24 14.70
CA ASP A 123 0.44 6.89 13.51
C ASP A 123 1.37 6.55 12.33
N VAL A 124 1.04 5.47 11.63
CA VAL A 124 1.75 5.03 10.43
C VAL A 124 1.07 5.64 9.22
N SER A 125 1.72 6.60 8.58
CA SER A 125 1.23 7.18 7.35
C SER A 125 1.58 6.28 6.17
N PRO A 126 0.59 5.86 5.35
CA PRO A 126 0.88 5.18 4.11
C PRO A 126 1.66 6.14 3.22
N GLY A 127 2.77 5.69 2.64
CA GLY A 127 3.69 6.55 1.87
C GLY A 127 3.08 7.30 0.69
N ILE A 128 1.86 6.96 0.28
CA ILE A 128 1.07 7.71 -0.69
C ILE A 128 0.77 9.12 -0.19
N VAL A 129 0.44 9.28 1.10
CA VAL A 129 0.12 10.57 1.72
C VAL A 129 1.36 11.45 1.80
N GLU A 130 2.50 10.87 2.19
CA GLU A 130 3.78 11.58 2.27
C GLU A 130 4.50 11.73 0.92
N GLY A 131 3.98 11.09 -0.13
CA GLY A 131 4.60 11.07 -1.46
C GLY A 131 5.97 10.36 -1.52
N ILE A 132 6.37 9.63 -0.47
CA ILE A 132 7.70 9.01 -0.40
C ILE A 132 7.70 7.71 -1.22
N ARG A 133 8.42 7.73 -2.34
CA ARG A 133 8.65 6.57 -3.20
C ARG A 133 10.08 6.09 -3.07
N VAL A 134 10.24 4.78 -3.00
CA VAL A 134 11.54 4.11 -2.90
C VAL A 134 11.63 2.98 -3.92
N MET A 135 12.86 2.64 -4.30
CA MET A 135 13.13 1.40 -5.02
C MET A 135 13.09 0.23 -4.04
N PHE A 136 12.12 -0.66 -4.20
CA PHE A 136 11.94 -1.84 -3.35
C PHE A 136 11.85 -3.10 -4.20
N LYS A 137 12.83 -4.01 -4.04
CA LYS A 137 12.92 -5.26 -4.80
C LYS A 137 12.80 -5.04 -6.32
N GLY A 138 13.50 -4.01 -6.82
CA GLY A 138 13.53 -3.62 -8.24
C GLY A 138 12.28 -2.90 -8.76
N LYS A 139 11.31 -2.58 -7.90
CA LYS A 139 10.07 -1.89 -8.26
C LYS A 139 9.89 -0.61 -7.46
N ARG A 140 9.26 0.40 -8.06
CA ARG A 140 8.86 1.63 -7.34
C ARG A 140 7.71 1.30 -6.40
N ARG A 141 7.86 1.64 -5.11
CA ARG A 141 6.85 1.45 -4.08
C ARG A 141 6.78 2.67 -3.17
N PHE A 142 5.62 2.88 -2.56
CA PHE A 142 5.48 3.87 -1.50
C PHE A 142 5.98 3.27 -0.19
N ALA A 143 6.79 4.03 0.55
CA ALA A 143 7.30 3.62 1.86
C ALA A 143 6.43 4.20 2.98
N GLY A 144 6.02 3.36 3.92
CA GLY A 144 5.33 3.82 5.13
C GLY A 144 6.24 4.66 6.02
N VAL A 145 5.66 5.66 6.67
CA VAL A 145 6.39 6.56 7.59
C VAL A 145 5.67 6.55 8.93
N VAL A 146 6.41 6.28 10.00
CA VAL A 146 5.89 6.39 11.36
C VAL A 146 6.05 7.83 11.83
N LYS A 147 4.94 8.55 11.99
CA LYS A 147 4.95 9.97 12.37
C LYS A 147 5.04 10.20 13.87
N ALA A 148 4.28 9.42 14.62
CA ALA A 148 4.20 9.52 16.07
C ALA A 148 3.82 8.16 16.68
N LEU A 149 4.20 7.95 17.93
CA LEU A 149 3.69 6.84 18.73
C LEU A 149 2.37 7.24 19.38
N LYS A 150 1.45 6.30 19.54
CA LYS A 150 0.24 6.52 20.33
C LYS A 150 0.56 6.54 21.82
N GLU A 151 -0.33 7.13 22.59
CA GLU A 151 -0.18 7.30 24.04
C GLU A 151 0.05 5.94 24.74
N GLY A 152 0.98 5.92 25.70
CA GLY A 152 1.33 4.72 26.46
C GLY A 152 2.33 3.78 25.79
N VAL A 153 2.69 4.00 24.52
CA VAL A 153 3.70 3.20 23.82
C VAL A 153 5.10 3.76 24.10
N THR A 154 5.96 2.95 24.70
CA THR A 154 7.37 3.29 24.92
C THR A 154 8.27 2.33 24.17
N LEU A 155 9.08 2.86 23.26
CA LEU A 155 10.15 2.11 22.60
C LEU A 155 11.42 2.47 23.36
N GLY A 156 11.78 1.66 24.35
CA GLY A 156 12.88 1.97 25.28
C GLY A 156 14.14 2.47 24.57
N ALA A 157 14.83 3.45 25.17
CA ALA A 157 16.00 4.17 24.66
C ALA A 157 17.30 3.31 24.60
N GLY A 158 17.17 2.01 24.34
CA GLY A 158 18.32 1.14 24.11
C GLY A 158 18.76 1.30 22.67
N ASP A 159 19.80 2.10 22.48
CA ASP A 159 20.92 1.97 21.54
C ASP A 159 21.45 3.38 21.25
N GLU A 160 21.90 4.08 22.29
CA GLU A 160 22.92 5.11 22.14
C GLU A 160 24.24 4.34 21.95
N ASP A 161 24.69 4.23 20.70
CA ASP A 161 26.04 3.80 20.41
C ASP A 161 26.99 4.71 21.19
N GLU A 162 27.80 4.11 22.07
CA GLU A 162 28.91 4.75 22.75
C GLU A 162 29.93 5.26 21.72
N GLU A 163 29.73 6.46 21.19
CA GLU A 163 30.82 7.27 20.66
C GLU A 163 31.05 8.49 21.57
N GLY A 164 32.10 8.39 22.38
CA GLY A 164 32.91 9.54 22.78
C GLY A 164 32.24 10.54 23.73
N SER A 165 32.34 10.24 25.03
CA SER A 165 32.25 11.22 26.11
C SER A 165 33.06 12.50 25.80
N VAL A 166 32.36 13.60 25.53
CA VAL A 166 32.89 14.96 25.63
C VAL A 166 32.03 15.72 26.64
N PRO A 167 32.57 16.15 27.80
CA PRO A 167 31.78 16.84 28.79
C PRO A 167 31.67 18.33 28.45
N GLY A 168 30.44 18.82 28.38
CA GLY A 168 30.15 20.22 28.70
C GLY A 168 29.27 20.95 27.70
N ARG A 169 28.01 21.17 28.09
CA ARG A 169 27.52 22.49 28.51
C ARG A 169 26.06 22.39 28.89
N LYS A 170 25.75 22.80 30.12
CA LYS A 170 24.40 23.14 30.56
C LYS A 170 23.96 24.40 29.81
N ALA A 171 22.80 24.35 29.18
CA ALA A 171 21.98 25.52 28.93
C ALA A 171 20.51 25.06 29.03
N GLY A 172 19.84 25.51 30.08
CA GLY A 172 18.41 25.36 30.20
C GLY A 172 17.69 26.21 29.16
N ASN A 173 16.46 25.82 28.82
CA ASN A 173 15.38 26.77 28.70
C ASN A 173 14.03 26.08 28.80
N THR A 174 13.31 26.46 29.86
CA THR A 174 11.86 26.40 29.98
C THR A 174 11.20 27.33 28.97
N VAL A 175 10.24 26.83 28.19
CA VAL A 175 9.18 27.65 27.59
C VAL A 175 7.85 26.92 27.74
N THR A 176 7.00 27.46 28.61
CA THR A 176 5.58 27.20 28.76
C THR A 176 4.79 28.05 27.77
N GLY A 177 3.76 27.47 27.14
CA GLY A 177 2.76 28.20 26.37
C GLY A 177 1.63 27.28 25.86
N PRO A 178 0.34 27.59 26.10
CA PRO A 178 -0.77 26.72 25.75
C PRO A 178 -1.20 26.94 24.29
N GLY A 179 -1.00 25.93 23.44
CA GLY A 179 -1.52 25.89 22.07
C GLY A 179 -2.91 25.28 22.03
N LYS A 180 -3.87 26.02 21.47
CA LYS A 180 -5.28 25.62 21.30
C LYS A 180 -5.44 24.27 20.60
N HIS A 181 -6.28 23.43 21.21
CA HIS A 181 -6.83 22.19 20.66
C HIS A 181 -7.67 22.50 19.40
N PRO A 182 -7.42 21.87 18.24
CA PRO A 182 -8.43 21.76 17.19
C PRO A 182 -9.44 20.65 17.54
N ASP A 183 -10.69 20.92 17.16
CA ASP A 183 -11.89 20.12 17.38
C ASP A 183 -11.78 18.73 16.71
N PRO A 184 -12.04 17.61 17.43
CA PRO A 184 -11.86 16.25 16.89
C PRO A 184 -13.02 15.73 16.03
N HIS A 185 -13.99 16.56 15.65
CA HIS A 185 -15.24 16.10 15.02
C HIS A 185 -15.35 16.20 13.49
N ASP A 186 -14.30 16.61 12.77
CA ASP A 186 -14.47 16.97 11.35
C ASP A 186 -13.68 16.16 10.30
N VAL A 187 -13.18 14.96 10.62
CA VAL A 187 -12.44 14.16 9.60
C VAL A 187 -12.68 12.65 9.71
N PHE A 188 -13.93 12.17 9.66
CA PHE A 188 -14.19 10.77 9.26
C PHE A 188 -15.57 10.63 8.60
N LYS A 189 -15.61 10.69 7.27
CA LYS A 189 -16.66 10.02 6.49
C LYS A 189 -16.06 8.72 5.95
N PRO A 190 -16.51 7.53 6.38
CA PRO A 190 -16.08 6.28 5.79
C PRO A 190 -16.59 6.20 4.35
N TYR A 191 -15.67 5.99 3.40
CA TYR A 191 -16.01 5.60 2.03
C TYR A 191 -16.54 4.16 2.07
N VAL A 192 -17.85 4.00 2.20
CA VAL A 192 -18.53 2.73 2.03
C VAL A 192 -18.73 2.51 0.53
N PHE A 193 -17.90 1.65 -0.07
CA PHE A 193 -18.16 1.10 -1.40
C PHE A 193 -19.24 0.02 -1.29
N THR A 194 -20.50 0.37 -1.57
CA THR A 194 -21.56 -0.61 -1.79
C THR A 194 -21.53 -1.08 -3.25
N PHE A 195 -21.14 -2.34 -3.48
CA PHE A 195 -21.39 -3.01 -4.75
C PHE A 195 -22.86 -3.45 -4.78
N LYS A 196 -23.67 -2.76 -5.60
CA LYS A 196 -24.98 -3.30 -6.02
C LYS A 196 -24.72 -4.34 -7.11
N VAL A 197 -24.98 -5.60 -6.78
CA VAL A 197 -25.13 -6.68 -7.76
C VAL A 197 -26.61 -6.70 -8.14
N GLU A 198 -26.96 -6.11 -9.27
CA GLU A 198 -28.28 -6.28 -9.88
C GLU A 198 -28.24 -7.56 -10.71
N THR A 199 -28.77 -8.64 -10.14
CA THR A 199 -29.18 -9.83 -10.88
C THR A 199 -30.62 -9.65 -11.32
N GLU A 200 -30.84 -9.37 -12.60
CA GLU A 200 -32.14 -9.57 -13.25
C GLU A 200 -32.30 -11.06 -13.56
N ILE A 201 -33.42 -11.63 -13.10
CA ILE A 201 -34.01 -12.91 -13.53
C ILE A 201 -35.29 -12.57 -14.28
#